data_AF-A0A089I7U4-F1
#
_entry.id   AF-A0A089I7U4-F1
#
_cell.length_a   1.000
_cell.length_b   1.000
_cell.length_c   1.000
_cell.angle_alpha   90.00
_cell.angle_beta   90.00
_cell.angle_gamma   90.00
#
_symmetry.space_group_name_H-M   'P 1'
#
loop_
_entity.id
_entity.type
_entity.pdbx_description
1 polymer ?
#
loop_
_entity_poly.entity_id
_entity_poly.type
_entity_poly.pdbx_seq_one_letter_code
_entity_poly.pdbx_strand_id
1 'polypeptide(L)'
;MSLVLLQKQLLLILTVSLILLLFGGKYFCSSFMVWQYEYLQSPRNQELLVVKYRIATLGESQYFAEFYRSRYFGLFMHKLENQDYWVMIRGEDRDPDKVLGLSSPTWKHEREVILDTASGEHTIRLY
;
A
#
# COMPACT_ATOMS: atom_id res chain seq x y z
N MET A 1 -28.19 -41.41 -20.86
CA MET A 1 -27.03 -40.52 -21.09
C MET A 1 -25.78 -41.38 -21.18
N SER A 2 -25.01 -41.34 -22.27
CA SER A 2 -23.84 -42.23 -22.44
C SER A 2 -22.70 -41.85 -21.50
N LEU A 3 -21.97 -42.84 -20.98
CA LEU A 3 -20.86 -42.66 -20.04
C LEU A 3 -19.81 -41.63 -20.52
N VAL A 4 -19.58 -41.58 -21.83
CA VAL A 4 -18.69 -40.63 -22.52
C VAL A 4 -19.16 -39.16 -22.42
N LEU A 5 -20.48 -38.92 -22.48
CA LEU A 5 -21.05 -37.57 -22.33
C LEU A 5 -20.87 -37.07 -20.89
N LEU A 6 -21.05 -37.96 -19.91
CA LEU A 6 -20.89 -37.64 -18.49
C LEU A 6 -19.43 -37.31 -18.15
N GLN A 7 -18.46 -38.07 -18.69
CA GLN A 7 -17.03 -37.78 -18.55
C GLN A 7 -16.64 -36.42 -19.15
N LYS A 8 -17.13 -36.09 -20.36
CA LYS A 8 -16.86 -34.79 -21.00
C LYS A 8 -17.43 -33.62 -20.20
N GLN A 9 -18.64 -33.76 -19.66
CA GLN A 9 -19.25 -32.74 -18.80
C GLN A 9 -18.46 -32.54 -17.51
N LEU A 10 -18.01 -33.64 -16.89
CA LEU A 10 -17.21 -33.58 -15.64
C LEU A 10 -15.87 -32.89 -15.86
N LEU A 11 -15.20 -33.19 -16.99
CA LEU A 11 -13.93 -32.55 -17.36
C LEU A 11 -14.13 -31.06 -17.64
N LEU A 12 -15.22 -30.69 -18.31
CA LEU A 12 -15.56 -29.29 -18.58
C LEU A 12 -15.79 -28.52 -17.26
N ILE A 13 -16.57 -29.09 -16.33
CA ILE A 13 -16.79 -28.49 -15.01
C ILE A 13 -15.47 -28.29 -14.27
N LEU A 14 -14.61 -29.32 -14.21
CA LEU A 14 -13.30 -29.22 -13.57
C LEU A 14 -12.42 -28.13 -14.19
N THR A 15 -12.36 -28.05 -15.52
CA THR A 15 -11.57 -27.02 -16.21
C THR A 15 -12.09 -25.61 -15.95
N VAL A 16 -13.42 -25.40 -15.98
CA VAL A 16 -14.03 -24.10 -15.70
C VAL A 16 -13.84 -23.71 -14.24
N SER A 17 -14.02 -24.64 -13.30
CA SER A 17 -13.76 -24.41 -11.87
C SER A 17 -12.30 -24.05 -11.61
N LEU A 18 -11.35 -24.74 -12.24
CA LEU A 18 -9.92 -24.43 -12.10
C LEU A 18 -9.59 -23.03 -12.64
N ILE A 19 -10.14 -22.67 -13.81
CA ILE A 19 -9.99 -21.32 -14.37
C ILE A 19 -10.54 -20.27 -13.41
N LEU A 20 -11.77 -20.45 -12.91
CA LEU A 20 -12.38 -19.53 -11.95
C LEU A 20 -11.57 -19.40 -10.66
N LEU A 21 -10.98 -20.51 -10.17
CA LEU A 21 -10.15 -20.50 -8.96
C LEU A 21 -8.83 -19.74 -9.19
N LEU A 22 -8.19 -19.93 -10.35
CA LEU A 22 -6.97 -19.20 -10.71
C LEU A 22 -7.22 -17.70 -10.87
N PHE A 23 -8.29 -17.32 -11.58
CA PHE A 23 -8.66 -15.91 -11.73
C PHE A 23 -9.11 -15.30 -10.41
N GLY A 24 -10.02 -15.96 -9.69
CA GLY A 24 -10.54 -15.52 -8.39
C GLY A 24 -9.43 -15.35 -7.35
N GLY A 25 -8.53 -16.32 -7.25
CA GLY A 25 -7.37 -16.24 -6.35
C GLY A 25 -6.45 -15.07 -6.67
N LYS A 26 -6.15 -14.83 -7.96
CA LYS A 26 -5.34 -13.67 -8.38
C LYS A 26 -6.01 -12.35 -8.02
N TYR A 27 -7.29 -12.19 -8.33
CA TYR A 27 -8.03 -10.97 -7.99
C TYR A 27 -8.07 -10.75 -6.47
N PHE A 28 -8.36 -11.81 -5.71
CA PHE A 28 -8.38 -11.74 -4.25
C PHE A 28 -7.02 -11.32 -3.67
N CYS A 29 -5.92 -11.97 -4.05
CA CYS A 29 -4.58 -11.60 -3.61
C CYS A 29 -4.20 -10.17 -4.01
N SER A 30 -4.59 -9.71 -5.20
CA SER A 30 -4.26 -8.37 -5.68
C SER A 30 -4.94 -7.26 -4.86
N SER A 31 -6.17 -7.49 -4.39
CA SER A 31 -6.91 -6.51 -3.58
C SER A 31 -6.24 -6.22 -2.23
N PHE A 32 -5.47 -7.18 -1.69
CA PHE A 32 -4.73 -6.98 -0.44
C PHE A 32 -3.36 -6.33 -0.63
N MET A 33 -2.86 -6.15 -1.86
CA MET A 33 -1.52 -5.60 -2.14
C MET A 33 -1.55 -4.30 -2.97
N VAL A 34 -2.69 -3.62 -2.99
CA VAL A 34 -2.86 -2.37 -3.74
C VAL A 34 -2.07 -1.25 -3.06
N TRP A 35 -1.39 -0.44 -3.86
CA TRP A 35 -0.75 0.79 -3.38
C TRP A 35 -1.81 1.86 -3.09
N GLN A 36 -1.72 2.44 -1.90
CA GLN A 36 -2.51 3.57 -1.45
C GLN A 36 -1.64 4.83 -1.45
N TYR A 37 -2.29 5.99 -1.51
CA TYR A 37 -1.63 7.29 -1.58
C TYR A 37 -2.27 8.24 -0.59
N GLU A 38 -1.45 8.81 0.28
CA GLU A 38 -1.85 9.85 1.22
C GLU A 38 -1.13 11.16 0.88
N TYR A 39 -1.84 12.28 1.01
CA TYR A 39 -1.37 13.60 0.59
C TYR A 39 -1.27 14.52 1.79
N LEU A 40 -0.04 14.86 2.17
CA LEU A 40 0.25 15.72 3.31
C LEU A 40 0.72 17.08 2.82
N GLN A 41 -0.15 18.07 2.97
CA GLN A 41 0.12 19.45 2.56
C GLN A 41 0.95 20.19 3.63
N SER A 42 1.97 20.94 3.19
CA SER A 42 2.77 21.77 4.09
C SER A 42 1.97 22.97 4.65
N PRO A 43 2.36 23.56 5.80
CA PRO A 43 1.57 24.61 6.47
C PRO A 43 1.27 25.86 5.62
N ARG A 44 2.16 26.25 4.70
CA ARG A 44 1.94 27.38 3.78
C ARG A 44 1.56 26.92 2.36
N ASN A 45 1.21 25.65 2.18
CA ASN A 45 0.84 25.05 0.90
C ASN A 45 1.91 25.19 -0.21
N GLN A 46 3.20 25.29 0.15
CA GLN A 46 4.30 25.43 -0.81
C GLN A 46 4.86 24.08 -1.26
N GLU A 47 4.74 23.07 -0.41
CA GLU A 47 5.23 21.72 -0.66
C GLU A 47 4.10 20.72 -0.37
N LEU A 48 4.14 19.59 -1.07
CA LEU A 48 3.22 18.49 -0.89
C LEU A 48 4.03 17.21 -0.74
N LEU A 49 3.93 16.56 0.41
CA LEU A 49 4.44 15.21 0.61
C LEU A 49 3.36 14.23 0.15
N VAL A 50 3.74 13.28 -0.69
CA VAL A 50 2.89 12.17 -1.08
C VAL A 50 3.48 10.89 -0.53
N VAL A 51 2.71 10.22 0.31
CA VAL A 51 3.08 8.95 0.92
C VAL A 51 2.40 7.85 0.13
N LYS A 52 3.20 7.07 -0.59
CA LYS A 52 2.72 5.90 -1.32
C LYS A 52 3.01 4.67 -0.49
N TYR A 53 1.98 3.98 -0.02
CA TYR A 53 2.17 2.84 0.87
C TYR A 53 1.36 1.61 0.47
N ARG A 54 1.79 0.45 0.94
CA ARG A 54 1.05 -0.81 0.81
C ARG A 54 1.28 -1.68 2.02
N ILE A 55 0.39 -2.65 2.20
CA ILE A 55 0.43 -3.60 3.29
C ILE A 55 0.44 -4.99 2.67
N ALA A 56 1.32 -5.86 3.15
CA ALA A 56 1.32 -7.27 2.77
C ALA A 56 1.06 -8.10 4.02
N THR A 57 -0.03 -8.85 4.03
CA THR A 57 -0.47 -9.63 5.19
C THR A 57 -0.35 -11.13 4.89
N LEU A 58 0.57 -11.81 5.57
CA LEU A 58 0.79 -13.26 5.49
C LEU A 58 1.09 -13.79 6.91
N GLY A 59 0.12 -13.65 7.80
CA GLY A 59 0.26 -13.92 9.25
C GLY A 59 0.86 -12.75 10.02
N GLU A 60 1.93 -12.15 9.50
CA GLU A 60 2.46 -10.85 9.93
C GLU A 60 2.10 -9.77 8.89
N SER A 61 1.92 -8.53 9.34
CA SER A 61 1.60 -7.39 8.46
C SER A 61 2.86 -6.59 8.19
N GLN A 62 3.29 -6.56 6.94
CA GLN A 62 4.45 -5.80 6.49
C GLN A 62 4.00 -4.52 5.80
N TYR A 63 4.43 -3.38 6.34
CA TYR A 63 4.13 -2.05 5.83
C TYR A 63 5.31 -1.55 5.03
N PHE A 64 5.02 -1.02 3.85
CA PHE A 64 5.99 -0.37 2.98
C PHE A 64 5.47 1.02 2.65
N ALA A 65 6.30 2.04 2.85
CA ALA A 65 5.99 3.42 2.49
C ALA A 65 7.15 4.03 1.71
N GLU A 66 6.82 4.57 0.55
CA GLU A 66 7.70 5.37 -0.31
C GLU A 66 7.23 6.81 -0.24
N PHE A 67 8.19 7.74 -0.18
CA PHE A 67 7.88 9.15 -0.03
C PHE A 67 8.22 9.91 -1.31
N TYR A 68 7.32 10.79 -1.71
CA TYR A 68 7.47 11.60 -2.89
C TYR A 68 7.21 13.05 -2.55
N ARG A 69 8.01 13.95 -3.09
CA ARG A 69 7.69 15.36 -3.11
C ARG A 69 6.92 15.67 -4.38
N SER A 70 5.79 16.34 -4.22
CA SER A 70 5.02 16.87 -5.33
C SER A 70 5.10 18.39 -5.39
N ARG A 71 5.29 18.91 -6.61
CA ARG A 71 5.26 20.35 -6.92
C ARG A 71 4.24 20.63 -8.03
N TYR A 72 3.85 21.89 -8.18
CA TYR A 72 2.91 22.34 -9.22
C TYR A 72 1.57 21.59 -9.18
N PHE A 73 0.90 21.58 -8.03
CA PHE A 73 -0.44 20.99 -7.86
C PHE A 73 -0.53 19.50 -8.26
N GLY A 74 0.50 18.69 -8.00
CA GLY A 74 0.46 17.26 -8.34
C GLY A 74 1.15 16.88 -9.65
N LEU A 75 1.52 17.85 -10.50
CA LEU A 75 2.02 17.56 -11.85
C LEU A 75 3.40 16.91 -11.88
N PHE A 76 4.27 17.24 -10.93
CA PHE A 76 5.62 16.69 -10.85
C PHE A 76 5.86 16.04 -9.50
N MET A 77 5.96 14.72 -9.52
CA MET A 77 6.31 13.92 -8.35
C MET A 77 7.75 13.44 -8.47
N HIS A 78 8.56 13.72 -7.47
CA HIS A 78 9.93 13.23 -7.35
C HIS A 78 10.03 12.33 -6.12
N LYS A 79 10.58 11.12 -6.30
CA LYS A 79 10.81 10.22 -5.18
C LYS A 79 11.88 10.80 -4.26
N LEU A 80 11.65 10.75 -2.95
CA LEU A 80 12.63 11.12 -1.94
C LEU A 80 13.51 9.92 -1.64
N GLU A 81 14.66 9.86 -2.31
CA GLU A 81 15.60 8.74 -2.17
C GLU A 81 16.12 8.61 -0.73
N ASN A 82 16.34 7.35 -0.31
CA ASN A 82 16.87 6.98 1.01
C ASN A 82 16.01 7.40 2.21
N GLN A 83 14.73 7.71 2.00
CA GLN A 83 13.79 8.04 3.07
C GLN A 83 12.65 7.03 3.20
N ASP A 84 12.64 5.99 2.34
CA ASP A 84 11.67 4.91 2.34
C ASP A 84 11.58 4.26 3.73
N TYR A 85 10.36 3.95 4.15
CA TYR A 85 10.06 3.35 5.43
C TYR A 85 9.47 1.96 5.25
N TRP A 86 9.95 1.02 6.04
CA TRP A 86 9.41 -0.34 6.05
C TRP A 86 9.42 -0.88 7.47
N VAL A 87 8.32 -1.53 7.87
CA VAL A 87 8.20 -2.12 9.20
C VAL A 87 7.36 -3.37 9.15
N MET A 88 7.72 -4.35 9.96
CA MET A 88 6.98 -5.58 10.14
C MET A 88 6.31 -5.57 11.50
N ILE A 89 4.99 -5.72 11.52
CA ILE A 89 4.18 -5.65 12.71
C ILE A 89 3.50 -7.00 12.95
N ARG A 90 3.65 -7.52 14.16
CA ARG A 90 2.95 -8.72 14.64
C ARG A 90 1.64 -8.34 15.35
N GLY A 91 0.55 -8.96 14.95
CA GLY A 91 -0.78 -8.80 15.56
C GLY A 91 -1.87 -8.42 14.55
N GLU A 92 -3.12 -8.61 14.95
CA GLU A 92 -4.30 -8.30 14.13
C GLU A 92 -4.54 -6.78 14.08
N ASP A 93 -4.82 -6.29 12.87
CA ASP A 93 -5.33 -4.94 12.55
C ASP A 93 -4.67 -3.77 13.29
N ARG A 94 -3.50 -3.34 12.79
CA ARG A 94 -3.00 -1.99 13.10
C ARG A 94 -3.38 -1.05 11.98
N ASP A 95 -4.14 -0.03 12.32
CA ASP A 95 -4.47 1.07 11.43
C ASP A 95 -3.21 1.60 10.70
N PRO A 96 -3.18 1.59 9.36
CA PRO A 96 -2.03 2.07 8.58
C PRO A 96 -1.64 3.49 8.94
N ASP A 97 -2.61 4.34 9.22
CA ASP A 97 -2.37 5.74 9.57
C ASP A 97 -1.60 5.86 10.88
N LYS A 98 -1.87 4.95 11.82
CA LYS A 98 -1.15 4.87 13.09
C LYS A 98 0.24 4.24 12.94
N VAL A 99 0.38 3.24 12.06
CA VAL A 99 1.68 2.57 11.85
C VAL A 99 2.66 3.48 11.10
N LEU A 100 2.16 4.24 10.13
CA LEU A 100 2.92 5.13 9.27
C LEU A 100 2.98 6.58 9.80
N GLY A 101 2.26 6.90 10.89
CA GLY A 101 2.24 8.23 11.49
C GLY A 101 1.54 9.30 10.64
N LEU A 102 0.55 8.89 9.83
CA LEU A 102 -0.14 9.76 8.86
C LEU A 102 -1.26 10.59 9.50
N SER A 103 -1.79 10.16 10.65
CA SER A 103 -2.91 10.84 11.32
C SER A 103 -2.52 12.15 12.01
N SER A 104 -1.25 12.31 12.39
CA SER A 104 -0.76 13.50 13.10
C SER A 104 0.65 13.91 12.65
N PRO A 105 0.86 14.28 11.38
CA PRO A 105 2.16 14.71 10.88
C PRO A 105 2.56 16.05 11.50
N THR A 106 3.78 16.12 12.03
CA THR A 106 4.31 17.35 12.63
C THR A 106 5.26 18.04 11.67
N TRP A 107 4.80 19.12 11.04
CA TRP A 107 5.63 19.95 10.18
C TRP A 107 6.56 20.84 11.02
N LYS A 108 7.87 20.68 10.86
CA LYS A 108 8.86 21.62 11.45
C LYS A 108 8.96 22.89 10.63
N HIS A 109 8.91 22.75 9.30
CA HIS A 109 8.86 23.83 8.32
C HIS A 109 8.37 23.29 6.97
N GLU A 110 8.22 24.13 5.94
CA GLU A 110 7.66 23.73 4.64
C GLU A 110 8.27 22.47 4.01
N ARG A 111 9.58 22.24 4.21
CA ARG A 111 10.32 21.11 3.63
C ARG A 111 10.69 19.98 4.61
N GLU A 112 10.16 19.98 5.83
CA GLU A 112 10.50 18.96 6.81
C GLU A 112 9.27 18.61 7.67
N VAL A 113 8.95 17.33 7.68
CA VAL A 113 7.83 16.76 8.43
C VAL A 113 8.30 15.55 9.22
N ILE A 114 7.79 15.42 10.43
CA ILE A 114 8.04 14.29 11.31
C ILE A 114 6.77 13.44 11.34
N LEU A 115 6.93 12.15 11.07
CA LEU A 115 5.89 11.14 11.20
C LEU A 115 6.19 10.29 12.42
N ASP A 116 5.23 10.20 13.33
CA ASP A 116 5.33 9.35 14.53
C ASP A 116 4.92 7.92 14.15
N THR A 117 5.88 7.18 13.58
CA THR A 117 5.65 5.81 13.10
C THR A 117 5.70 4.79 14.24
N ALA A 118 5.24 3.58 13.97
CA ALA A 118 5.31 2.48 14.95
C ALA A 118 6.73 2.12 15.41
N SER A 119 7.78 2.44 14.64
CA SER A 119 9.18 2.22 15.05
C SER A 119 9.85 3.45 15.66
N GLY A 120 9.12 4.56 15.82
CA GLY A 120 9.63 5.83 16.34
C GLY A 120 9.44 7.01 15.37
N GLU A 121 10.03 8.14 15.71
CA GLU A 121 9.98 9.35 14.88
C GLU A 121 10.74 9.14 13.56
N HIS A 122 10.07 9.35 12.44
CA HIS A 122 10.66 9.33 11.10
C HIS A 122 10.61 10.73 10.50
N THR A 123 11.78 11.33 10.29
CA THR A 123 11.87 12.69 9.73
C THR A 123 12.04 12.63 8.22
N ILE A 124 11.13 13.28 7.51
CA ILE A 124 11.13 13.37 6.05
C ILE A 124 11.52 14.77 5.62
N ARG A 125 12.48 14.85 4.72
CA ARG A 125 13.03 16.07 4.15
C ARG A 125 12.74 16.15 2.65
N LEU A 126 12.05 17.21 2.24
CA LEU A 126 11.57 17.43 0.89
C LEU A 126 12.58 18.24 0.05
N TYR A 127 13.87 17.93 0.10
CA TYR A 127 14.89 18.65 -0.68
C TYR A 127 15.03 18.10 -2.10
#